data_AF-A0A0P0I9T2-F1
#
_entry.id   AF-A0A0P0I9T2-F1
#
_cell.length_a   1.000
_cell.length_b   1.000
_cell.length_c   1.000
_cell.angle_alpha   90.00
_cell.angle_beta   90.00
_cell.angle_gamma   90.00
#
_symmetry.space_group_name_H-M   'P 1'
#
loop_
_entity.id
_entity.type
_entity.pdbx_description
1 polymer ?
#
loop_
_entity_poly.entity_id
_entity_poly.type
_entity_poly.pdbx_seq_one_letter_code
_entity_poly.pdbx_strand_id
1 'polypeptide(L)'
;LLQPIGDGLKLFTKEPLRPLNASPTLLILSPILALTTAMLIWAPIPMPHPLSNLNLGLLSILAISSMAVNSILWAGWASNSKYALIGSLRAVAQTISYEVTLGIILLSTLTLTGGFTMQLLTTTQKNTWLLSTSWPLTMMWFISTLAETNRA
;
A
#
# COMPACT_ATOMS: atom_id res chain seq x y z
N LEU A 1 -13.16 -2.66 -23.51
CA LEU A 1 -13.99 -3.37 -22.51
C LEU A 1 -13.52 -4.81 -22.29
N LEU A 2 -13.35 -5.63 -23.34
CA LEU A 2 -12.94 -7.05 -23.21
C LEU A 2 -11.45 -7.27 -22.89
N GLN A 3 -10.60 -6.26 -23.08
CA GLN A 3 -9.15 -6.36 -22.90
C GLN A 3 -8.72 -6.94 -21.54
N PRO A 4 -9.22 -6.48 -20.37
CA PRO A 4 -8.80 -7.01 -19.07
C PRO A 4 -9.22 -8.48 -18.85
N ILE A 5 -10.34 -8.89 -19.44
CA ILE A 5 -10.81 -10.29 -19.38
C ILE A 5 -9.88 -11.18 -20.20
N GLY A 6 -9.47 -10.73 -21.39
CA GLY A 6 -8.51 -11.42 -22.23
C GLY A 6 -7.14 -11.59 -21.55
N ASP A 7 -6.63 -10.54 -20.92
CA ASP A 7 -5.36 -10.59 -20.18
C ASP A 7 -5.45 -11.50 -18.95
N GLY A 8 -6.58 -11.48 -18.23
CA GLY A 8 -6.83 -12.37 -17.10
C GLY A 8 -6.84 -13.86 -17.50
N LEU A 9 -7.61 -14.21 -18.54
CA LEU A 9 -7.64 -15.58 -19.06
C LEU A 9 -6.26 -16.05 -19.51
N LYS A 10 -5.53 -15.18 -20.23
CA LYS A 10 -4.17 -15.47 -20.69
C LYS A 10 -3.22 -15.80 -19.54
N LEU A 11 -3.28 -15.06 -18.44
CA LEU A 11 -2.41 -15.28 -17.28
C LEU A 11 -2.75 -16.60 -16.56
N PHE A 12 -4.03 -16.94 -16.43
CA PHE A 12 -4.45 -18.20 -15.77
C PHE A 12 -4.18 -19.46 -16.62
N THR A 13 -4.23 -19.36 -17.95
CA THR A 13 -3.93 -20.50 -18.84
C THR A 13 -2.43 -20.69 -19.06
N LYS A 14 -1.60 -19.69 -18.73
CA LYS A 14 -0.15 -19.75 -18.96
C LYS A 14 0.50 -20.71 -17.95
N GLU A 15 1.43 -21.52 -18.43
CA GLU A 15 2.19 -22.43 -17.58
C GLU A 15 2.90 -21.67 -16.43
N PRO A 16 2.71 -22.09 -15.17
CA PRO A 16 3.34 -21.45 -14.04
C PRO A 16 4.84 -21.74 -14.04
N LEU A 17 5.64 -20.72 -14.33
CA LEU A 17 7.10 -20.80 -14.29
C LEU A 17 7.57 -20.78 -12.83
N ARG A 18 7.94 -21.94 -12.31
CA ARG A 18 8.56 -22.06 -10.99
C ARG A 18 10.05 -22.38 -11.12
N PRO A 19 10.95 -21.47 -10.73
CA PRO A 19 12.39 -21.71 -10.81
C PRO A 19 12.82 -22.83 -9.86
N LEU A 20 13.72 -23.71 -10.33
CA LEU A 20 14.20 -24.89 -9.60
C LEU A 20 14.97 -24.54 -8.32
N ASN A 21 15.66 -23.39 -8.31
CA ASN A 21 16.50 -22.96 -7.20
C ASN A 21 15.75 -22.12 -6.14
N ALA A 22 14.44 -21.90 -6.31
CA ALA A 22 13.66 -21.04 -5.42
C ALA A 22 13.06 -21.79 -4.22
N SER A 23 12.83 -21.06 -3.12
CA SER A 23 12.16 -21.63 -1.95
C SER A 23 10.64 -21.77 -2.21
N PRO A 24 10.08 -22.99 -2.20
CA PRO A 24 8.68 -23.28 -2.54
C PRO A 24 7.66 -22.44 -1.77
N THR A 25 7.88 -22.37 -0.47
CA THR A 25 6.89 -21.91 0.50
C THR A 25 6.77 -20.41 0.47
N LEU A 26 7.91 -19.70 0.47
CA LEU A 26 7.93 -18.24 0.41
C LEU A 26 7.47 -17.71 -0.96
N LEU A 27 7.74 -18.42 -2.05
CA LEU A 27 7.30 -18.01 -3.38
C LEU A 27 5.77 -18.07 -3.53
N ILE A 28 5.09 -18.96 -2.80
CA ILE A 28 3.62 -19.05 -2.76
C ILE A 28 3.04 -18.08 -1.71
N LEU A 29 3.67 -17.96 -0.54
CA LEU A 29 3.20 -17.07 0.52
C LEU A 29 3.32 -15.59 0.18
N SER A 30 4.35 -15.18 -0.56
CA SER A 30 4.57 -13.77 -0.91
C SER A 30 3.40 -13.13 -1.70
N PRO A 31 2.87 -13.72 -2.80
CA PRO A 31 1.71 -13.15 -3.49
C PRO A 31 0.43 -13.23 -2.66
N ILE A 32 0.27 -14.25 -1.79
CA ILE A 32 -0.87 -14.33 -0.87
C ILE A 32 -0.81 -13.15 0.11
N LEU A 33 0.35 -12.91 0.73
CA LEU A 33 0.52 -11.81 1.67
C LEU A 33 0.26 -10.46 1.00
N ALA A 34 0.82 -10.23 -0.19
CA ALA A 34 0.60 -9.01 -0.96
C ALA A 34 -0.88 -8.75 -1.26
N LEU A 35 -1.63 -9.80 -1.67
CA LEU A 35 -3.05 -9.66 -1.94
C LEU A 35 -3.85 -9.42 -0.65
N THR A 36 -3.52 -10.12 0.44
CA THR A 36 -4.22 -9.95 1.72
C THR A 36 -4.03 -8.56 2.29
N THR A 37 -2.83 -8.00 2.27
CA THR A 37 -2.57 -6.63 2.75
C THR A 37 -3.28 -5.61 1.85
N ALA A 38 -3.23 -5.79 0.53
CA ALA A 38 -3.90 -4.91 -0.42
C ALA A 38 -5.42 -4.84 -0.19
N MET A 39 -6.06 -5.97 0.14
CA MET A 39 -7.50 -6.00 0.44
C MET A 39 -7.83 -5.44 1.82
N LEU A 40 -6.99 -5.68 2.83
CA LEU A 40 -7.20 -5.20 4.21
C LEU A 40 -7.20 -3.68 4.33
N ILE A 41 -6.39 -2.98 3.51
CA ILE A 41 -6.31 -1.50 3.51
C ILE A 41 -7.69 -0.85 3.27
N TRP A 42 -8.60 -1.53 2.56
CA TRP A 42 -9.92 -0.99 2.24
C TRP A 42 -10.93 -1.01 3.40
N ALA A 43 -10.71 -1.84 4.43
CA ALA A 43 -11.68 -2.02 5.51
C ALA A 43 -12.03 -0.72 6.30
N PRO A 44 -11.05 0.12 6.69
CA PRO A 44 -11.35 1.37 7.41
C PRO A 44 -11.78 2.54 6.51
N ILE A 45 -11.71 2.41 5.18
CA ILE A 45 -11.99 3.51 4.25
C ILE A 45 -13.50 3.77 4.20
N PRO A 46 -13.98 5.01 4.47
CA PRO A 46 -15.40 5.32 4.49
C PRO A 46 -15.94 5.52 3.07
N MET A 47 -16.92 4.72 2.66
CA MET A 47 -17.62 4.87 1.39
C MET A 47 -19.12 4.51 1.51
N PRO A 48 -20.05 5.43 1.81
CA PRO A 48 -19.98 6.55 2.77
C PRO A 48 -19.85 6.08 4.24
N HIS A 49 -20.09 4.80 4.52
CA HIS A 49 -19.79 4.16 5.80
C HIS A 49 -18.60 3.20 5.63
N PRO A 50 -17.69 3.10 6.62
CA PRO A 50 -16.59 2.14 6.55
C PRO A 50 -17.11 0.71 6.80
N LEU A 51 -16.40 -0.29 6.27
CA LEU A 51 -16.68 -1.70 6.57
C LEU A 51 -16.42 -2.01 8.05
N SER A 52 -15.31 -1.50 8.59
CA SER A 52 -14.98 -1.56 10.01
C SER A 52 -14.70 -0.15 10.55
N ASN A 53 -15.53 0.28 11.50
CA ASN A 53 -15.33 1.59 12.12
C ASN A 53 -14.25 1.50 13.22
N LEU A 54 -13.00 1.75 12.85
CA LEU A 54 -11.85 1.72 13.74
C LEU A 54 -11.57 3.11 14.35
N ASN A 55 -11.40 3.17 15.67
CA ASN A 55 -11.03 4.42 16.36
C ASN A 55 -9.66 4.96 15.87
N LEU A 56 -8.72 4.05 15.59
CA LEU A 56 -7.39 4.36 15.06
C LEU A 56 -7.29 4.03 13.55
N GLY A 57 -8.31 4.42 12.78
CA GLY A 57 -8.41 4.09 11.35
C GLY A 57 -7.19 4.52 10.53
N LEU A 58 -6.75 5.77 10.66
CA LEU A 58 -5.58 6.28 9.92
C LEU A 58 -4.28 5.54 10.30
N LEU A 59 -4.09 5.23 11.59
CA LEU A 59 -2.93 4.48 12.06
C LEU A 59 -2.94 3.04 11.54
N SER A 60 -4.13 2.43 11.46
CA SER A 60 -4.27 1.07 10.93
C SER A 60 -3.89 0.98 9.45
N ILE A 61 -4.20 2.02 8.65
CA ILE A 61 -3.79 2.08 7.23
C ILE A 61 -2.26 2.12 7.12
N LEU A 62 -1.59 2.96 7.92
CA LEU A 62 -0.13 3.03 7.97
C LEU A 62 0.49 1.69 8.41
N ALA A 63 -0.09 1.02 9.41
CA ALA A 63 0.39 -0.27 9.87
C ALA A 63 0.23 -1.38 8.82
N ILE A 64 -0.88 -1.38 8.05
CA ILE A 64 -1.09 -2.38 7.00
C ILE A 64 -0.17 -2.09 5.80
N SER A 65 0.11 -0.82 5.48
CA SER A 65 1.03 -0.48 4.40
C SER A 65 2.48 -0.89 4.72
N SER A 66 2.92 -0.72 5.98
CA SER A 66 4.23 -1.21 6.44
C SER A 66 4.37 -2.73 6.32
N MET A 67 3.29 -3.48 6.59
CA MET A 67 3.27 -4.94 6.42
C MET A 67 3.39 -5.37 4.95
N ALA A 68 2.93 -4.56 4.00
CA ALA A 68 3.00 -4.89 2.57
C ALA A 68 4.45 -4.99 2.06
N VAL A 69 5.38 -4.24 2.66
CA VAL A 69 6.82 -4.26 2.33
C VAL A 69 7.42 -5.67 2.49
N ASN A 70 6.95 -6.43 3.49
CA ASN A 70 7.44 -7.79 3.74
C ASN A 70 7.15 -8.75 2.58
N SER A 71 6.05 -8.54 1.85
CA SER A 71 5.72 -9.36 0.67
C SER A 71 6.77 -9.22 -0.44
N ILE A 72 7.29 -8.00 -0.65
CA ILE A 72 8.30 -7.67 -1.67
C ILE A 72 9.63 -8.31 -1.30
N LEU A 73 10.03 -8.21 -0.03
CA LEU A 73 11.26 -8.82 0.47
C LEU A 73 11.22 -10.35 0.33
N TRP A 74 10.12 -10.97 0.75
CA TRP A 74 9.97 -12.43 0.68
C TRP A 74 9.97 -12.92 -0.77
N ALA A 75 9.32 -12.23 -1.70
CA ALA A 75 9.34 -12.58 -3.11
C ALA A 75 10.77 -12.52 -3.71
N GLY A 76 11.51 -11.45 -3.40
CA GLY A 76 12.89 -11.29 -3.87
C GLY A 76 13.83 -12.35 -3.33
N TRP A 77 13.77 -12.62 -2.03
CA TRP A 77 14.59 -13.65 -1.37
C TRP A 77 14.23 -15.06 -1.84
N ALA A 78 12.93 -15.36 -2.02
CA ALA A 78 12.48 -16.67 -2.45
C ALA A 78 12.95 -17.06 -3.85
N SER A 79 13.13 -16.09 -4.75
CA SER A 79 13.54 -16.32 -6.14
C SER A 79 14.96 -16.84 -6.32
N ASN A 80 15.80 -16.76 -5.27
CA ASN A 80 17.19 -17.19 -5.25
C ASN A 80 18.04 -16.71 -6.45
N SER A 81 17.78 -15.48 -6.93
CA SER A 81 18.58 -14.83 -7.97
C SER A 81 19.14 -13.50 -7.44
N LYS A 82 20.42 -13.23 -7.70
CA LYS A 82 21.10 -12.01 -7.20
C LYS A 82 20.39 -10.73 -7.65
N TYR A 83 19.94 -10.69 -8.91
CA TYR A 83 19.25 -9.52 -9.47
C TYR A 83 17.90 -9.27 -8.81
N ALA A 84 17.08 -10.31 -8.61
CA ALA A 84 15.79 -10.14 -7.94
C ALA A 84 15.96 -9.74 -6.46
N LEU A 85 16.97 -10.28 -5.77
CA LEU A 85 17.28 -9.87 -4.41
C LEU A 85 17.68 -8.40 -4.33
N ILE A 86 18.60 -7.94 -5.19
CA ILE A 86 19.00 -6.52 -5.24
C ILE A 86 17.79 -5.63 -5.60
N GLY A 87 16.94 -6.06 -6.53
CA GLY A 87 15.70 -5.36 -6.87
C GLY A 87 14.75 -5.22 -5.68
N SER A 88 14.53 -6.31 -4.93
CA SER A 88 13.69 -6.27 -3.74
C SER A 88 14.26 -5.37 -2.64
N LEU A 89 15.58 -5.38 -2.42
CA LEU A 89 16.22 -4.53 -1.41
C LEU A 89 16.10 -3.05 -1.76
N ARG A 90 16.21 -2.70 -3.06
CA ARG A 90 15.98 -1.33 -3.53
C ARG A 90 14.54 -0.88 -3.32
N ALA A 91 13.57 -1.73 -3.68
CA ALA A 91 12.16 -1.43 -3.48
C ALA A 91 11.83 -1.27 -1.99
N VAL A 92 12.32 -2.15 -1.13
CA VAL A 92 12.13 -2.08 0.33
C VAL A 92 12.76 -0.81 0.92
N ALA A 93 13.98 -0.46 0.51
CA ALA A 93 14.62 0.77 0.96
C ALA A 93 13.83 2.03 0.54
N GLN A 94 13.28 2.02 -0.67
CA GLN A 94 12.40 3.09 -1.16
C GLN A 94 11.12 3.17 -0.32
N THR A 95 10.38 2.08 -0.15
CA THR A 95 9.10 2.09 0.58
C THR A 95 9.27 2.56 2.02
N ILE A 96 10.28 2.04 2.73
CA ILE A 96 10.55 2.44 4.13
C ILE A 96 10.89 3.94 4.23
N SER A 97 11.67 4.46 3.27
CA SER A 97 12.05 5.89 3.27
C SER A 97 10.84 6.79 3.11
N TYR A 98 9.89 6.44 2.23
CA TYR A 98 8.68 7.22 2.01
C TYR A 98 7.62 7.00 3.10
N GLU A 99 7.61 5.85 3.75
CA GLU A 99 6.71 5.56 4.88
C GLU A 99 6.92 6.54 6.04
N VAL A 100 8.17 6.89 6.34
CA VAL A 100 8.48 7.91 7.36
C VAL A 100 7.87 9.26 7.00
N THR A 101 8.00 9.68 5.74
CA THR A 101 7.42 10.95 5.28
C THR A 101 5.90 10.93 5.30
N LEU A 102 5.27 9.81 4.90
CA LEU A 102 3.82 9.61 4.99
C LEU A 102 3.33 9.70 6.43
N GLY A 103 4.04 9.09 7.38
CA GLY A 103 3.71 9.17 8.80
C GLY A 103 3.72 10.61 9.34
N ILE A 104 4.73 11.41 8.97
CA ILE A 104 4.84 12.82 9.38
C ILE A 104 3.76 13.68 8.74
N ILE A 105 3.49 13.48 7.44
CA ILE A 105 2.43 14.21 6.74
C ILE A 105 1.07 13.87 7.35
N LEU A 106 0.79 12.59 7.62
CA LEU A 106 -0.43 12.18 8.32
C LEU A 106 -0.55 12.86 9.68
N LEU A 107 0.52 12.88 10.47
CA LEU A 107 0.53 13.54 11.77
C LEU A 107 0.18 15.04 11.66
N SER A 108 0.68 15.73 10.63
CA SER A 108 0.33 17.13 10.38
C SER A 108 -1.13 17.33 9.95
N THR A 109 -1.73 16.38 9.23
CA THR A 109 -3.16 16.44 8.90
C THR A 109 -4.04 16.08 10.10
N LEU A 110 -3.53 15.26 11.02
CA LEU A 110 -4.21 14.87 12.24
C LEU A 110 -4.35 16.04 13.22
N THR A 111 -3.41 16.98 13.27
CA THR A 111 -3.55 18.18 14.11
C THR A 111 -4.69 19.09 13.63
N LEU A 112 -4.99 19.10 12.33
CA LEU A 112 -6.11 19.87 11.75
C LEU A 112 -7.47 19.20 11.99
N THR A 113 -7.49 17.87 12.09
CA THR A 113 -8.73 17.11 12.27
C THR A 113 -9.05 16.85 13.73
N GLY A 114 -8.06 16.59 14.58
CA GLY A 114 -8.22 16.35 16.02
C GLY A 114 -8.49 14.89 16.40
N GLY A 115 -8.44 13.93 15.45
CA GLY A 115 -8.62 12.51 15.75
C GLY A 115 -8.18 11.58 14.61
N PHE A 116 -8.01 10.29 14.93
CA PHE A 116 -7.49 9.27 14.01
C PHE A 116 -8.58 8.52 13.20
N THR A 117 -9.86 8.82 13.45
CA THR A 117 -10.99 8.16 12.78
C THR A 117 -11.16 8.69 11.37
N MET A 118 -11.34 7.78 10.41
CA MET A 118 -11.56 8.16 9.01
C MET A 118 -12.86 8.96 8.81
N GLN A 119 -13.89 8.67 9.61
CA GLN A 119 -15.15 9.42 9.58
C GLN A 119 -14.94 10.88 9.98
N LEU A 120 -14.10 11.16 10.98
CA LEU A 120 -13.84 12.52 11.42
C LEU A 120 -13.21 13.35 10.29
N LEU A 121 -12.31 12.73 9.51
CA LEU A 121 -11.70 13.37 8.33
C LEU A 121 -12.73 13.75 7.25
N THR A 122 -13.80 12.96 7.09
CA THR A 122 -14.92 13.36 6.20
C THR A 122 -15.75 14.50 6.78
N THR A 123 -15.92 14.56 8.11
CA THR A 123 -16.68 15.63 8.76
C THR A 123 -15.96 16.97 8.75
N THR A 124 -14.63 16.97 8.88
CA THR A 124 -13.81 18.20 8.85
C THR A 124 -13.78 18.82 7.46
N GLN A 125 -13.92 18.00 6.42
CA GLN A 125 -13.96 18.44 5.01
C GLN A 125 -15.34 18.95 4.55
N LYS A 126 -16.35 19.04 5.43
CA LYS A 126 -17.70 19.49 5.05
C LYS A 126 -17.76 20.93 4.54
N ASN A 127 -17.02 21.84 5.19
CA ASN A 127 -17.09 23.27 4.86
C ASN A 127 -16.08 23.66 3.76
N THR A 128 -14.85 23.18 3.89
CA THR A 128 -13.76 23.44 2.95
C THR A 128 -12.94 22.17 2.76
N TRP A 129 -12.46 21.93 1.55
CA TRP A 129 -11.56 20.81 1.29
C TRP A 129 -10.23 21.02 2.03
N LEU A 130 -9.73 19.98 2.69
CA LEU A 130 -8.44 20.04 3.37
C LEU A 130 -7.30 20.38 2.38
N LEU A 131 -7.50 20.02 1.10
CA LEU A 131 -6.61 20.33 -0.02
C LEU A 131 -6.30 21.83 -0.14
N SER A 132 -7.28 22.72 0.04
CA SER A 132 -7.05 24.17 -0.10
C SER A 132 -6.23 24.73 1.05
N THR A 133 -6.45 24.22 2.26
CA THR A 133 -5.80 24.72 3.48
C THR A 133 -4.37 24.21 3.62
N SER A 134 -4.09 22.97 3.20
CA SER A 134 -2.79 22.32 3.33
C SER A 134 -2.21 21.88 1.99
N TRP A 135 -2.27 22.74 0.97
CA TRP A 135 -1.83 22.40 -0.39
C TRP A 135 -0.39 21.85 -0.49
N PRO A 136 0.63 22.36 0.24
CA PRO A 136 2.00 21.83 0.12
C PRO A 136 2.10 20.41 0.69
N LEU A 137 1.38 20.15 1.79
CA LEU A 137 1.31 18.83 2.42
C LEU A 137 0.64 17.82 1.48
N THR A 138 -0.42 18.22 0.78
CA THR A 138 -1.07 17.33 -0.19
C THR A 138 -0.21 17.02 -1.40
N MET A 139 0.61 17.97 -1.86
CA MET A 139 1.55 17.72 -2.97
C MET A 139 2.65 16.74 -2.54
N MET A 140 3.22 16.93 -1.34
CA MET A 140 4.20 15.99 -0.79
C MET A 140 3.58 14.61 -0.57
N TRP A 141 2.35 14.54 -0.08
CA TRP A 141 1.59 13.30 0.09
C TRP A 141 1.40 12.54 -1.23
N PHE A 142 1.05 13.27 -2.29
CA PHE A 142 0.86 12.66 -3.60
C PHE A 142 2.16 12.05 -4.12
N ILE A 143 3.28 12.77 -4.01
CA ILE A 143 4.60 12.27 -4.43
C ILE A 143 5.02 11.06 -3.58
N SER A 144 4.80 11.11 -2.27
CA SER A 144 5.18 10.01 -1.38
C SER A 144 4.35 8.74 -1.63
N THR A 145 3.04 8.86 -1.91
CA THR A 145 2.20 7.71 -2.27
C THR A 145 2.55 7.13 -3.64
N LEU A 146 2.96 7.96 -4.61
CA LEU A 146 3.47 7.49 -5.90
C LEU A 146 4.73 6.66 -5.72
N ALA A 147 5.65 7.13 -4.87
CA ALA A 147 6.90 6.46 -4.57
C ALA A 147 6.69 5.18 -3.74
N GLU A 148 5.76 5.17 -2.78
CA GLU A 148 5.41 3.98 -1.98
C GLU A 148 4.86 2.85 -2.86
N THR A 149 4.05 3.19 -3.87
CA THR A 149 3.47 2.19 -4.79
C THR A 149 4.40 1.74 -5.92
N ASN A 150 5.65 2.22 -5.93
CA ASN A 150 6.64 1.95 -6.98
C ASN A 150 6.10 2.26 -8.39
N ARG A 151 5.28 3.30 -8.53
CA ARG A 151 4.72 3.75 -9.81
C ARG A 151 5.48 4.98 -10.33
N ALA A 152 5.60 5.04 -11.65
CA ALA A 152 6.20 6.15 -12.39
C ALA A 152 5.11 6.94 -13.14
#